data_AF-R6I5Z9-F1
#
_entry.id   AF-R6I5Z9-F1
#
_cell.length_a   1.000
_cell.length_b   1.000
_cell.length_c   1.000
_cell.angle_alpha   90.00
_cell.angle_beta   90.00
_cell.angle_gamma   90.00
#
_symmetry.space_group_name_H-M   'P 1'
#
loop_
_entity.id
_entity.type
_entity.pdbx_description
1 polymer ?
#
loop_
_entity_poly.entity_id
_entity_poly.type
_entity_poly.pdbx_seq_one_letter_code
_entity_poly.pdbx_strand_id
1 'polypeptide(L)' 'MSKIPSVETMGTCPKCGILLDLAVEVAPEKVIYHGVCPEHGAFTRSEPRVDLSELGVKVSSTVGIRGQQASVA' A
#
# COMPACT_ATOMS: atom_id res chain seq x y z
N MET A 1 22.67 -4.89 16.99
CA MET A 1 21.43 -5.55 16.56
C MET A 1 20.43 -4.48 16.18
N SER A 2 20.31 -4.16 14.89
CA SER A 2 19.36 -3.16 14.40
C SER A 2 17.95 -3.73 14.51
N LYS A 3 17.24 -3.34 15.56
CA LYS A 3 15.82 -3.65 15.76
C LYS A 3 15.06 -2.88 14.67
N ILE A 4 14.64 -3.59 13.63
CA ILE A 4 13.83 -3.01 12.55
C ILE A 4 12.60 -2.39 13.24
N PRO A 5 12.31 -1.09 13.03
CA PRO A 5 11.16 -0.49 13.68
C PRO A 5 9.91 -1.16 13.14
N SER A 6 9.18 -1.87 14.02
CA SER A 6 7.81 -2.27 13.75
C SER A 6 7.03 -0.99 13.52
N VAL A 7 6.59 -0.75 12.28
CA VAL A 7 5.78 0.42 11.95
C VAL A 7 4.35 0.04 12.27
N GLU A 8 3.70 0.77 13.16
CA GLU A 8 2.26 0.64 13.39
C GLU A 8 1.54 1.42 12.28
N THR A 9 0.65 0.76 11.55
CA THR A 9 -0.12 1.37 10.46
C THR A 9 -1.59 1.06 10.61
N MET A 10 -2.46 1.98 10.20
CA MET A 10 -3.88 1.70 10.18
C MET A 10 -4.23 0.87 8.95
N GLY A 11 -4.99 -0.20 9.14
CA GLY A 11 -5.59 -0.93 8.03
C GLY A 11 -6.93 -1.52 8.41
N THR A 12 -7.48 -2.35 7.52
CA THR A 12 -8.84 -2.88 7.66
C THR A 12 -8.83 -4.38 7.82
N CYS A 13 -9.71 -4.91 8.66
CA CYS A 13 -9.93 -6.36 8.72
C CYS A 13 -10.42 -6.87 7.35
N PRO A 14 -9.79 -7.92 6.77
CA PRO A 14 -10.20 -8.43 5.47
C PRO A 14 -11.58 -9.12 5.46
N LYS A 15 -12.15 -9.41 6.64
CA LYS A 15 -13.47 -10.06 6.77
C LYS A 15 -14.61 -9.07 6.97
N CYS A 16 -14.47 -8.10 7.87
CA CYS A 16 -15.53 -7.13 8.17
C CYS A 16 -15.24 -5.68 7.77
N GLY A 17 -14.01 -5.37 7.33
CA GLY A 17 -13.66 -4.02 6.88
C GLY A 17 -13.48 -2.99 7.99
N ILE A 18 -13.56 -3.38 9.27
CA ILE A 18 -13.32 -2.45 10.40
C ILE A 18 -11.86 -1.96 10.41
N LEU A 19 -11.68 -0.69 10.75
CA LEU A 19 -10.37 -0.07 10.93
C LEU A 19 -9.71 -0.58 12.22
N LEU A 20 -8.46 -1.00 12.10
CA LEU A 20 -7.65 -1.59 13.15
C LEU A 20 -6.22 -1.10 13.03
N ASP A 21 -5.50 -1.14 14.15
CA ASP A 21 -4.06 -0.99 14.15
C ASP A 21 -3.40 -2.29 13.67
N LEU A 22 -2.43 -2.16 12.77
CA LEU A 22 -1.66 -3.25 12.20
C LEU A 22 -0.18 -3.06 12.54
N ALA A 23 0.43 -4.09 13.10
CA ALA A 23 1.87 -4.16 13.25
C ALA A 23 2.50 -4.56 11.90
N VAL A 24 3.43 -3.76 11.41
CA VAL A 24 4.15 -4.03 10.17
C VAL A 24 5.56 -4.55 10.45
N GLU A 25 5.84 -5.74 9.96
CA GLU A 25 7.16 -6.34 9.93
C GLU A 25 7.75 -6.26 8.53
N VAL A 26 8.94 -5.68 8.46
CA VAL A 26 9.57 -5.29 7.21
C VAL A 26 10.78 -6.20 6.96
N ALA A 27 10.61 -7.20 6.10
CA ALA A 27 11.67 -8.11 5.67
C ALA A 27 12.25 -7.70 4.30
N PRO A 28 13.49 -8.07 3.96
CA PRO A 28 14.13 -7.65 2.70
C PRO A 28 13.32 -7.99 1.44
N GLU A 29 12.66 -9.15 1.43
CA GLU A 29 11.88 -9.67 0.30
C GLU A 29 10.37 -9.37 0.37
N LYS A 30 9.83 -9.05 1.56
CA LYS A 30 8.39 -8.94 1.80
C LYS A 30 8.05 -8.04 2.98
N VAL A 31 6.85 -7.48 2.95
CA VAL A 31 6.25 -6.74 4.06
C VAL A 31 5.13 -7.59 4.64
N ILE A 32 5.14 -7.80 5.95
CA ILE A 32 4.15 -8.60 6.65
C ILE A 32 3.36 -7.68 7.58
N TYR A 33 2.03 -7.73 7.49
CA TYR A 33 1.08 -6.98 8.28
C TYR A 33 0.38 -7.94 9.23
N HIS A 34 0.48 -7.67 10.53
CA HIS A 34 -0.15 -8.44 11.59
C HIS A 34 -1.27 -7.59 12.19
N GLY A 35 -2.49 -8.13 12.22
CA GLY A 35 -3.65 -7.46 12.79
C GLY A 35 -4.42 -8.40 13.71
N VAL A 36 -5.15 -7.82 14.67
CA VAL A 36 -6.10 -8.56 15.50
C VAL A 36 -7.46 -7.90 15.37
N CYS A 37 -8.42 -8.62 14.79
CA CYS A 37 -9.80 -8.19 14.74
C CYS A 37 -10.55 -8.74 15.97
N PRO A 38 -11.30 -7.91 16.70
CA PRO A 38 -12.04 -8.36 17.88
C PRO A 38 -13.09 -9.44 17.56
N GLU A 39 -13.64 -9.45 16.34
CA GLU A 39 -14.67 -10.41 15.93
C GLU A 39 -14.08 -11.66 15.25
N HIS A 40 -12.97 -11.51 14.53
CA HIS A 40 -12.43 -12.57 13.67
C HIS A 40 -11.10 -13.15 14.15
N GLY A 41 -10.50 -12.56 15.18
CA GLY A 41 -9.21 -12.94 15.72
C GLY A 41 -8.02 -12.36 14.94
N ALA A 42 -6.85 -12.95 15.17
CA ALA A 42 -5.61 -12.56 14.54
C ALA A 42 -5.58 -12.92 13.05
N PHE A 43 -5.01 -12.04 12.23
CA PHE A 43 -4.75 -12.28 10.83
C PHE A 43 -3.38 -11.75 10.43
N THR A 44 -2.83 -12.35 9.37
CA THR A 44 -1.55 -11.97 8.80
C THR A 44 -1.71 -11.80 7.30
N ARG A 45 -1.18 -10.70 6.76
CA ARG A 45 -1.13 -10.43 5.33
C ARG A 45 0.31 -10.15 4.92
N SER A 46 0.81 -10.84 3.91
CA SER A 46 2.15 -10.61 3.37
C SER A 46 2.06 -10.05 1.96
N GLU A 47 2.77 -8.96 1.70
CA GLU A 47 2.90 -8.38 0.38
C GLU A 47 4.36 -8.50 -0.08
N PRO A 48 4.62 -8.96 -1.31
CA PRO A 48 5.98 -8.94 -1.83
C PRO A 48 6.48 -7.50 -1.90
N ARG A 49 7.75 -7.29 -1.59
CA ARG A 49 8.38 -6.02 -1.92
C ARG A 49 8.61 -6.01 -3.42
N VAL A 50 7.67 -5.43 -4.15
CA VAL A 50 7.87 -5.15 -5.56
C VAL A 50 8.96 -4.09 -5.62
N ASP A 51 10.14 -4.48 -6.10
CA ASP A 51 11.19 -3.53 -6.41
C ASP A 51 10.63 -2.58 -7.46
N LEU A 52 10.70 -1.27 -7.24
CA LEU A 52 10.15 -0.29 -8.19
C LEU A 52 10.75 -0.45 -9.60
N SER A 53 11.86 -1.18 -9.76
CA SER A 53 12.44 -1.55 -11.05
C SER A 53 11.56 -2.50 -11.89
N GLU A 54 10.67 -3.29 -11.27
CA GLU A 54 9.74 -4.18 -11.96
C GLU A 54 8.39 -3.53 -12.26
N LEU A 55 8.11 -2.38 -11.64
CA LEU A 55 7.00 -1.50 -12.02
C LEU A 55 7.37 -0.73 -13.30
N GLY A 56 7.58 -1.45 -14.39
CA GLY A 56 7.57 -0.94 -15.77
C GLY A 56 6.21 -0.38 -16.20
N VAL A 57 5.42 0.15 -15.28
CA VAL A 57 4.32 1.06 -15.60
C VAL A 57 5.00 2.35 -16.05
N LYS A 58 5.14 2.47 -17.37
CA LYS A 58 5.08 3.77 -18.02
C LYS A 58 3.81 4.44 -17.49
N VAL A 59 3.95 5.33 -16.51
CA VAL A 59 2.94 6.34 -16.26
C VAL A 59 2.97 7.20 -17.52
N SER A 60 2.19 6.80 -18.52
CA SER A 60 1.84 7.69 -19.62
C SER A 60 0.92 8.73 -18.99
N SER A 61 1.54 9.78 -18.45
CA SER A 61 0.87 11.00 -18.06
C SER A 61 0.34 11.71 -19.30
N THR A 62 -0.62 11.10 -20.00
CA THR A 62 -1.50 11.79 -20.93
C THR A 62 -2.76 12.16 -20.18
N VAL A 63 -2.62 13.00 -19.15
CA VAL A 63 -3.74 13.84 -18.73
C VAL A 63 -3.92 14.86 -19.86
N GLY A 64 -4.89 14.61 -20.72
CA GLY A 64 -5.25 15.52 -21.79
C GLY A 64 -5.71 16.84 -21.18
N ILE A 65 -4.94 17.90 -21.39
CA ILE A 65 -5.42 19.28 -21.31
C ILE A 65 -6.50 19.49 -22.38
N ARG A 66 -7.73 19.02 -22.11
CA ARG A 66 -8.94 19.48 -22.80
C ARG A 66 -9.33 20.81 -22.17
N GLY A 67 -8.92 21.92 -22.78
CA GLY A 67 -9.46 23.22 -22.41
C GLY A 67 -8.65 24.45 -22.79
N GLN A 68 -8.36 24.64 -24.08
CA GLN A 68 -8.44 25.96 -24.72
C GLN A 68 -8.24 25.79 -26.23
N GLN A 69 -9.37 25.73 -26.95
CA GLN A 69 -9.42 25.91 -28.39
C GLN A 69 -9.05 27.36 -28.74
N ALA A 70 -8.32 27.52 -29.84
CA ALA A 70 -8.33 28.62 -30.83
C ALA A 70 -8.54 30.06 -30.30
N SER A 71 -7.70 31.02 -30.66
CA SER A 71 -7.64 31.48 -32.05
C SER A 71 -6.37 32.28 -32.32
N VAL A 72 -5.75 31.95 -33.46
CA VAL A 72 -4.86 32.85 -34.20
C VAL A 72 -5.75 33.80 -34.99
N ALA A 73 -5.50 35.11 -34.90
CA ALA A 73 -5.83 36.13 -35.88
C ALA A 73 -4.92 37.33 -35.63
#